data_AF-A0A850A7B3-F1
#
_entry.id   AF-A0A850A7B3-F1
#
_cell.length_a   1.000
_cell.length_b   1.000
_cell.length_c   1.000
_cell.angle_alpha   90.00
_cell.angle_beta   90.00
_cell.angle_gamma   90.00
#
_symmetry.space_group_name_H-M   'P 1'
#
loop_
_entity.id
_entity.type
_entity.pdbx_description
1 polymer ?
#
loop_
_entity_poly.entity_id
_entity_poly.type
_entity_poly.pdbx_seq_one_letter_code
_entity_poly.pdbx_strand_id
1 'polypeptide(L)'
;MKRNDIITGLPFLILLFLSLLTATSQVLAHCDGLDGPVVKAAQKALESGNVNLALIWVQKDDEPEIRKAFQQTLEVRKLSSAARELADMYFFETLVRIHRAGEGAPYTGLKPAGRDLGPAIPAADRALENGSADPLLKLLNEAVKNGIQKHFEQLMAEKKFDPDNVEAGREFVKAYVEFVHYVERLYEAAAKPAPGHLHDSEDTAAHKEAH
;
A
#
# COMPACT_ATOMS: atom_id res chain seq x y z
N MET A 1 -14.99 47.24 21.88
CA MET A 1 -14.75 45.78 22.03
C MET A 1 -15.75 45.02 21.17
N LYS A 2 -15.37 44.61 19.97
CA LYS A 2 -16.12 43.63 19.16
C LYS A 2 -15.21 42.40 19.03
N ARG A 3 -15.73 41.25 19.47
CA ARG A 3 -15.02 39.96 19.51
C ARG A 3 -14.90 39.41 18.09
N ASN A 4 -13.72 38.89 17.78
CA ASN A 4 -13.39 38.20 16.54
C ASN A 4 -14.04 36.81 16.53
N ASP A 5 -14.92 36.56 15.57
CA ASP A 5 -15.38 35.21 15.23
C ASP A 5 -14.41 34.60 14.20
N ILE A 6 -13.32 33.97 14.68
CA ILE A 6 -12.31 33.29 13.83
C ILE A 6 -12.38 31.76 13.96
N ILE A 7 -13.35 31.18 14.67
CA ILE A 7 -13.32 29.76 15.06
C ILE A 7 -14.37 28.90 14.33
N THR A 8 -14.58 29.09 13.03
CA THR A 8 -15.43 28.19 12.22
C THR A 8 -14.72 27.50 11.06
N GLY A 9 -13.44 27.82 10.80
CA GLY A 9 -12.64 27.18 9.74
C GLY A 9 -11.75 26.02 10.20
N LEU A 10 -11.63 25.78 11.51
CA LEU A 10 -10.65 24.84 12.06
C LEU A 10 -10.99 23.34 11.98
N PRO A 11 -12.26 22.87 11.90
CA PRO A 11 -12.52 21.42 11.86
C PRO A 11 -12.38 20.81 10.46
N PHE A 12 -12.42 21.61 9.39
CA PHE A 12 -12.38 21.09 8.01
C PHE A 12 -10.96 20.71 7.55
N LEU A 13 -9.94 21.38 8.08
CA LEU A 13 -8.54 21.08 7.77
C LEU A 13 -8.03 19.79 8.44
N ILE A 14 -8.64 19.38 9.56
CA ILE A 14 -8.25 18.17 10.31
C ILE A 14 -8.78 16.90 9.63
N LEU A 15 -9.97 16.95 9.01
CA LEU A 15 -10.53 15.80 8.28
C LEU A 15 -9.83 15.52 6.95
N LEU A 16 -9.23 16.53 6.30
CA LEU A 16 -8.48 16.34 5.05
C LEU A 16 -7.11 15.66 5.30
N PHE A 17 -6.52 15.84 6.48
CA PHE A 17 -5.24 15.21 6.86
C PHE A 17 -5.36 13.73 7.22
N LEU A 18 -6.54 13.26 7.65
CA LEU A 18 -6.72 11.88 8.12
C LEU A 18 -6.96 10.87 6.98
N SER A 19 -7.32 11.32 5.77
CA SER A 19 -7.61 10.44 4.63
C SER A 19 -6.37 9.98 3.85
N LEU A 20 -5.19 10.61 4.06
CA LEU A 20 -3.93 10.17 3.43
C LEU A 20 -3.27 8.96 4.10
N LEU A 21 -3.74 8.55 5.28
CA LEU A 21 -3.15 7.43 6.05
C LEU A 21 -3.71 6.05 5.70
N THR A 22 -4.78 5.96 4.89
CA THR A 22 -5.47 4.69 4.64
C THR A 22 -4.98 3.93 3.40
N ALA A 23 -4.45 4.62 2.39
CA ALA A 23 -4.01 3.98 1.15
C ALA A 23 -2.73 3.15 1.29
N THR A 24 -1.81 3.54 2.18
CA THR A 24 -0.63 2.72 2.50
C THR A 24 -1.03 1.43 3.19
N SER A 25 -2.07 1.45 4.03
CA SER A 25 -2.44 0.31 4.86
C SER A 25 -2.74 -0.97 4.09
N GLN A 26 -3.35 -0.90 2.89
CA GLN A 26 -3.81 -2.09 2.16
C GLN A 26 -2.71 -2.86 1.43
N VAL A 27 -1.74 -2.16 0.83
CA VAL A 27 -0.58 -2.80 0.19
C VAL A 27 0.36 -3.38 1.25
N LEU A 28 0.60 -2.64 2.34
CA LEU A 28 1.35 -3.15 3.48
C LEU A 28 0.65 -4.38 4.08
N ALA A 29 -0.67 -4.31 4.23
CA ALA A 29 -1.52 -5.44 4.61
C ALA A 29 -1.37 -6.64 3.66
N HIS A 30 -1.21 -6.42 2.36
CA HIS A 30 -1.05 -7.49 1.39
C HIS A 30 0.27 -8.23 1.60
N CYS A 31 1.40 -7.53 1.78
CA CYS A 31 2.70 -8.13 2.10
C CYS A 31 2.71 -8.86 3.45
N ASP A 32 1.96 -8.36 4.44
CA ASP A 32 1.86 -8.95 5.78
C ASP A 32 0.87 -10.12 5.90
N GLY A 33 0.13 -10.44 4.83
CA GLY A 33 -0.95 -11.44 4.87
C GLY A 33 -0.47 -12.88 4.89
N LEU A 34 -1.17 -13.76 5.61
CA LEU A 34 -0.99 -15.21 5.52
C LEU A 34 -1.24 -15.76 4.10
N ASP A 35 -2.06 -15.06 3.31
CA ASP A 35 -2.33 -15.30 1.89
C ASP A 35 -1.57 -14.33 0.97
N GLY A 36 -0.70 -13.51 1.54
CA GLY A 36 0.14 -12.53 0.87
C GLY A 36 1.33 -13.16 0.14
N PRO A 37 1.99 -12.40 -0.74
CA PRO A 37 3.03 -12.92 -1.62
C PRO A 37 4.29 -13.34 -0.84
N VAL A 38 4.65 -12.63 0.22
CA VAL A 38 5.79 -12.96 1.10
C VAL A 38 5.58 -14.32 1.78
N VAL A 39 4.41 -14.55 2.36
CA VAL A 39 4.10 -15.83 3.02
C VAL A 39 3.94 -16.96 2.00
N LYS A 40 3.34 -16.71 0.83
CA LYS A 40 3.30 -17.69 -0.26
C LYS A 40 4.71 -18.10 -0.74
N ALA A 41 5.64 -17.16 -0.79
CA ALA A 41 7.04 -17.45 -1.12
C ALA A 41 7.70 -18.29 -0.02
N ALA A 42 7.44 -17.98 1.26
CA ALA A 42 7.91 -18.76 2.39
C ALA A 42 7.39 -20.20 2.38
N GLN A 43 6.09 -20.39 2.13
CA GLN A 43 5.46 -21.70 1.98
C GLN A 43 6.17 -22.53 0.91
N LYS A 44 6.32 -21.97 -0.31
CA LYS A 44 7.03 -22.64 -1.41
C LYS A 44 8.49 -22.93 -1.07
N ALA A 45 9.18 -22.01 -0.40
CA ALA A 45 10.56 -22.20 0.04
C ALA A 45 10.65 -23.41 0.99
N LEU A 46 9.78 -23.47 1.99
CA LEU A 46 9.75 -24.56 2.98
C LEU A 46 9.36 -25.90 2.33
N GLU A 47 8.36 -25.92 1.47
CA GLU A 47 7.92 -27.12 0.74
C GLU A 47 9.01 -27.71 -0.17
N SER A 48 9.73 -26.84 -0.88
CA SER A 48 10.80 -27.25 -1.81
C SER A 48 12.17 -27.42 -1.15
N GLY A 49 12.34 -26.93 0.08
CA GLY A 49 13.66 -26.83 0.73
C GLY A 49 14.57 -25.77 0.11
N ASN A 50 14.06 -24.90 -0.77
CA ASN A 50 14.83 -23.87 -1.46
C ASN A 50 14.63 -22.48 -0.84
N VAL A 51 15.55 -22.09 0.05
CA VAL A 51 15.51 -20.78 0.74
C VAL A 51 15.56 -19.59 -0.21
N ASN A 52 16.12 -19.74 -1.41
CA ASN A 52 16.27 -18.62 -2.35
C ASN A 52 14.92 -18.04 -2.79
N LEU A 53 13.84 -18.81 -2.73
CA LEU A 53 12.48 -18.32 -3.00
C LEU A 53 12.01 -17.28 -1.97
N ALA A 54 12.52 -17.33 -0.74
CA ALA A 54 12.23 -16.37 0.31
C ALA A 54 13.20 -15.18 0.30
N LEU A 55 14.47 -15.41 -0.06
CA LEU A 55 15.52 -14.36 0.04
C LEU A 55 15.31 -13.18 -0.91
N ILE A 56 14.60 -13.37 -2.03
CA ILE A 56 14.26 -12.28 -2.95
C ILE A 56 13.34 -11.21 -2.32
N TRP A 57 12.79 -11.46 -1.14
CA TRP A 57 11.88 -10.56 -0.42
C TRP A 57 12.57 -9.76 0.69
N VAL A 58 13.87 -9.92 0.91
CA VAL A 58 14.60 -9.21 1.97
C VAL A 58 15.82 -8.48 1.41
N GLN A 59 16.38 -7.56 2.19
CA GLN A 59 17.63 -6.92 1.83
C GLN A 59 18.77 -7.94 1.87
N LYS A 60 19.81 -7.69 1.08
CA LYS A 60 21.00 -8.56 1.02
C LYS A 60 21.64 -8.78 2.40
N ASP A 61 21.70 -7.73 3.20
CA ASP A 61 22.30 -7.77 4.54
C ASP A 61 21.48 -8.62 5.53
N ASP A 62 20.18 -8.84 5.26
CA ASP A 62 19.29 -9.64 6.08
C ASP A 62 19.27 -11.13 5.70
N GLU A 63 19.85 -11.51 4.55
CA GLU A 63 19.89 -12.91 4.10
C GLU A 63 20.42 -13.89 5.15
N PRO A 64 21.50 -13.59 5.92
CA PRO A 64 22.01 -14.52 6.93
C PRO A 64 20.99 -14.88 8.00
N GLU A 65 20.15 -13.93 8.44
CA GLU A 65 19.11 -14.18 9.44
C GLU A 65 18.02 -15.10 8.87
N ILE A 66 17.58 -14.85 7.64
CA ILE A 66 16.58 -15.70 6.96
C ILE A 66 17.10 -17.11 6.73
N ARG A 67 18.35 -17.27 6.27
CA ARG A 67 18.96 -18.61 6.07
C ARG A 67 19.00 -19.40 7.37
N LYS A 68 19.36 -18.76 8.48
CA LYS A 68 19.39 -19.39 9.80
C LYS A 68 17.99 -19.82 10.24
N ALA A 69 17.01 -18.91 10.19
CA ALA A 69 15.63 -19.21 10.56
C ALA A 69 15.04 -20.35 9.71
N PHE A 70 15.30 -20.32 8.41
CA PHE A 70 14.87 -21.36 7.46
C PHE A 70 15.42 -22.74 7.85
N GLN A 71 16.71 -22.85 8.14
CA GLN A 71 17.31 -24.12 8.54
C GLN A 71 16.73 -24.65 9.86
N GLN A 72 16.51 -23.77 10.84
CA GLN A 72 15.87 -24.13 12.11
C GLN A 72 14.44 -24.64 11.89
N THR A 73 13.68 -23.97 11.03
CA THR A 73 12.32 -24.39 10.67
C THR A 73 12.31 -25.76 10.01
N LEU A 74 13.21 -26.03 9.06
CA LEU A 74 13.30 -27.36 8.42
C LEU A 74 13.58 -28.48 9.43
N GLU A 75 14.43 -28.22 10.42
CA GLU A 75 14.76 -29.21 11.45
C GLU A 75 13.60 -29.47 12.42
N VAL A 76 12.81 -28.46 12.78
CA VAL A 76 11.68 -28.62 13.71
C VAL A 76 10.43 -29.16 13.00
N ARG A 77 10.16 -28.73 11.77
CA ARG A 77 8.92 -29.07 11.05
C ARG A 77 8.76 -30.54 10.66
N LYS A 78 9.85 -31.32 10.77
CA LYS A 78 9.84 -32.77 10.53
C LYS A 78 9.49 -33.60 11.77
N LEU A 79 9.42 -32.98 12.96
CA LEU A 79 9.22 -33.70 14.23
C LEU A 79 7.77 -34.18 14.43
N SER A 80 6.78 -33.37 14.06
CA SER A 80 5.35 -33.71 14.11
C SER A 80 4.53 -32.71 13.28
N SER A 81 3.23 -33.00 13.08
CA SER A 81 2.31 -32.04 12.44
C SER A 81 2.18 -30.74 13.24
N ALA A 82 2.03 -30.82 14.56
CA ALA A 82 1.96 -29.64 15.42
C ALA A 82 3.29 -28.84 15.41
N ALA A 83 4.43 -29.54 15.40
CA ALA A 83 5.74 -28.88 15.28
C ALA A 83 5.92 -28.19 13.92
N ARG A 84 5.37 -28.77 12.84
CA ARG A 84 5.35 -28.15 11.51
C ARG A 84 4.58 -26.84 11.52
N GLU A 85 3.36 -26.85 12.04
CA GLU A 85 2.53 -25.64 12.09
C GLU A 85 3.23 -24.50 12.86
N LEU A 86 3.82 -24.81 14.02
CA LEU A 86 4.55 -23.82 14.82
C LEU A 86 5.82 -23.32 14.12
N ALA A 87 6.61 -24.22 13.53
CA ALA A 87 7.87 -23.87 12.87
C ALA A 87 7.64 -23.06 11.58
N ASP A 88 6.61 -23.40 10.82
CA ASP A 88 6.21 -22.69 9.61
C ASP A 88 5.74 -21.28 9.98
N MET A 89 4.90 -21.13 11.02
CA MET A 89 4.44 -19.81 11.50
C MET A 89 5.61 -18.95 11.99
N TYR A 90 6.55 -19.52 12.75
CA TYR A 90 7.77 -18.83 13.16
C TYR A 90 8.56 -18.28 11.96
N PHE A 91 8.69 -19.06 10.88
CA PHE A 91 9.38 -18.60 9.69
C PHE A 91 8.61 -17.50 8.95
N PHE A 92 7.28 -17.61 8.85
CA PHE A 92 6.45 -16.59 8.22
C PHE A 92 6.55 -15.25 8.96
N GLU A 93 6.42 -15.26 10.28
CA GLU A 93 6.57 -14.06 11.10
C GLU A 93 7.97 -13.45 10.98
N THR A 94 9.01 -14.29 10.95
CA THR A 94 10.40 -13.84 10.79
C THR A 94 10.63 -13.18 9.44
N LEU A 95 10.22 -13.83 8.35
CA LEU A 95 10.39 -13.31 7.00
C LEU A 95 9.62 -12.01 6.80
N VAL A 96 8.35 -11.96 7.22
CA VAL A 96 7.55 -10.74 7.10
C VAL A 96 8.14 -9.63 7.96
N ARG A 97 8.52 -9.88 9.20
CA ARG A 97 9.14 -8.85 10.06
C ARG A 97 10.38 -8.23 9.42
N ILE A 98 11.26 -9.05 8.84
CA ILE A 98 12.50 -8.58 8.20
C ILE A 98 12.20 -7.84 6.90
N HIS A 99 11.34 -8.39 6.05
CA HIS A 99 10.88 -7.71 4.84
C HIS A 99 10.37 -6.31 5.16
N ARG A 100 9.49 -6.18 6.17
CA ARG A 100 8.91 -4.91 6.62
C ARG A 100 9.95 -3.93 7.14
N ALA A 101 10.93 -4.40 7.89
CA ALA A 101 12.05 -3.58 8.34
C ALA A 101 12.85 -3.02 7.14
N GLY A 102 13.05 -3.83 6.10
CA GLY A 102 13.67 -3.42 4.84
C GLY A 102 12.88 -2.35 4.07
N GLU A 103 11.56 -2.30 4.24
CA GLU A 103 10.68 -1.24 3.70
C GLU A 103 10.61 0.01 4.60
N GLY A 104 11.36 0.02 5.72
CA GLY A 104 11.27 1.08 6.74
C GLY A 104 9.94 1.11 7.50
N ALA A 105 9.21 -0.01 7.50
CA ALA A 105 7.86 -0.10 8.05
C ALA A 105 7.80 -0.99 9.31
N PRO A 106 6.97 -0.63 10.32
CA PRO A 106 6.87 -1.43 11.53
C PRO A 106 6.16 -2.77 11.26
N TYR A 107 6.66 -3.83 11.89
CA TYR A 107 5.97 -5.11 11.95
C TYR A 107 4.87 -5.06 13.02
N THR A 108 3.64 -5.38 12.61
CA THR A 108 2.45 -5.34 13.49
C THR A 108 1.73 -6.69 13.55
N GLY A 109 2.47 -7.78 13.34
CA GLY A 109 1.92 -9.14 13.26
C GLY A 109 1.41 -9.50 11.87
N LEU A 110 1.45 -10.80 11.56
CA LEU A 110 0.82 -11.37 10.38
C LEU A 110 -0.67 -11.05 10.35
N LYS A 111 -1.17 -10.76 9.16
CA LYS A 111 -2.58 -10.45 8.97
C LYS A 111 -3.35 -11.70 8.54
N PRO A 112 -4.61 -11.85 8.97
CA PRO A 112 -5.41 -13.03 8.61
C PRO A 112 -5.61 -13.12 7.10
N ALA A 113 -5.72 -14.34 6.60
CA ALA A 113 -6.08 -14.59 5.21
C ALA A 113 -7.54 -14.17 4.92
N GLY A 114 -7.85 -13.89 3.65
CA GLY A 114 -9.21 -13.61 3.20
C GLY A 114 -9.69 -12.19 3.51
N ARG A 115 -8.78 -11.25 3.76
CA ARG A 115 -9.13 -9.82 3.93
C ARG A 115 -9.52 -9.19 2.59
N ASP A 116 -10.38 -8.19 2.65
CA ASP A 116 -10.69 -7.36 1.49
C ASP A 116 -9.54 -6.38 1.22
N LEU A 117 -8.77 -6.66 0.16
CA LEU A 117 -7.69 -5.82 -0.35
C LEU A 117 -8.18 -4.78 -1.37
N GLY A 118 -9.50 -4.67 -1.55
CA GLY A 118 -10.10 -3.93 -2.64
C GLY A 118 -9.87 -4.61 -4.00
N PRO A 119 -10.34 -3.98 -5.09
CA PRO A 119 -10.31 -4.61 -6.41
C PRO A 119 -8.95 -4.46 -7.12
N ALA A 120 -8.17 -3.43 -6.79
CA ALA A 120 -6.96 -3.07 -7.52
C ALA A 120 -5.79 -4.03 -7.25
N ILE A 121 -5.53 -4.40 -6.00
CA ILE A 121 -4.41 -5.28 -5.62
C ILE A 121 -4.59 -6.69 -6.23
N PRO A 122 -5.74 -7.39 -6.05
CA PRO A 122 -5.94 -8.69 -6.68
C PRO A 122 -6.00 -8.64 -8.21
N ALA A 123 -6.35 -7.50 -8.81
CA ALA A 123 -6.27 -7.33 -10.26
C ALA A 123 -4.82 -7.18 -10.73
N ALA A 124 -3.96 -6.50 -9.96
CA ALA A 124 -2.53 -6.41 -10.23
C ALA A 124 -1.84 -7.78 -10.13
N ASP A 125 -2.11 -8.54 -9.07
CA ASP A 125 -1.60 -9.91 -8.92
C ASP A 125 -2.00 -10.79 -10.11
N ARG A 126 -3.28 -10.77 -10.49
CA ARG A 126 -3.76 -11.53 -11.66
C ARG A 126 -3.15 -11.07 -12.98
N ALA A 127 -2.82 -9.79 -13.11
CA ALA A 127 -2.15 -9.28 -14.31
C ALA A 127 -0.73 -9.85 -14.42
N LEU A 128 -0.01 -9.97 -13.30
CA LEU A 128 1.30 -10.61 -13.24
C LEU A 128 1.21 -12.12 -13.51
N GLU A 129 0.24 -12.80 -12.89
CA GLU A 129 0.04 -14.24 -13.07
C GLU A 129 -0.32 -14.61 -14.51
N ASN A 130 -1.18 -13.82 -15.17
CA ASN A 130 -1.65 -14.09 -16.52
C ASN A 130 -0.75 -13.47 -17.61
N GLY A 131 0.22 -12.63 -17.24
CA GLY A 131 1.07 -11.91 -18.19
C GLY A 131 0.31 -10.87 -19.05
N SER A 132 -0.83 -10.38 -18.59
CA SER A 132 -1.64 -9.37 -19.30
C SER A 132 -2.19 -8.32 -18.36
N ALA A 133 -1.94 -7.05 -18.71
CA ALA A 133 -2.47 -5.90 -17.98
C ALA A 133 -3.90 -5.52 -18.39
N ASP A 134 -4.48 -6.11 -19.44
CA ASP A 134 -5.75 -5.65 -20.01
C ASP A 134 -6.92 -5.65 -19.00
N PRO A 135 -7.12 -6.70 -18.18
CA PRO A 135 -8.19 -6.70 -17.18
C PRO A 135 -7.97 -5.62 -16.10
N LEU A 136 -6.72 -5.38 -15.71
CA LEU A 136 -6.35 -4.34 -14.75
C LEU A 136 -6.61 -2.94 -15.33
N LEU A 137 -6.20 -2.70 -16.57
CA LEU A 137 -6.44 -1.44 -17.27
C LEU A 137 -7.93 -1.16 -17.41
N LYS A 138 -8.73 -2.17 -17.76
CA LYS A 138 -10.18 -2.03 -17.84
C LYS A 138 -10.78 -1.61 -16.50
N LEU A 139 -10.42 -2.31 -15.42
CA LEU A 139 -10.88 -2.01 -14.06
C LEU A 139 -10.56 -0.56 -13.67
N LEU A 140 -9.30 -0.13 -13.84
CA LEU A 140 -8.85 1.21 -13.46
C LEU A 140 -9.50 2.29 -14.31
N ASN A 141 -9.58 2.10 -15.63
CA ASN A 141 -10.21 3.05 -16.54
C ASN A 141 -11.70 3.25 -16.24
N GLU A 142 -12.43 2.17 -15.95
CA GLU A 142 -13.84 2.25 -15.55
C GLU A 142 -14.01 3.00 -14.22
N ALA A 143 -13.18 2.70 -13.22
CA ALA A 143 -13.20 3.38 -11.93
C ALA A 143 -12.93 4.88 -12.06
N VAL A 144 -11.88 5.25 -12.81
CA VAL A 144 -11.50 6.65 -13.09
C VAL A 144 -12.60 7.38 -13.87
N LYS A 145 -13.09 6.78 -14.96
CA LYS A 145 -14.15 7.37 -15.79
C LYS A 145 -15.40 7.65 -14.97
N ASN A 146 -15.87 6.68 -14.20
CA ASN A 146 -17.08 6.81 -13.38
C ASN A 146 -16.90 7.88 -12.30
N GLY A 147 -15.73 7.92 -11.67
CA GLY A 147 -15.41 8.93 -10.65
C GLY A 147 -15.39 10.35 -11.21
N ILE A 148 -14.71 10.57 -12.34
CA ILE A 148 -14.69 11.86 -13.04
C ILE A 148 -16.10 12.30 -13.42
N GLN A 149 -16.88 11.40 -14.03
CA GLN A 149 -18.23 11.69 -14.48
C GLN A 149 -19.14 12.10 -13.30
N LYS A 150 -19.10 11.34 -12.20
CA LYS A 150 -19.89 11.63 -11.00
C LYS A 150 -19.57 13.01 -10.41
N HIS A 151 -18.29 13.33 -10.20
CA HIS A 151 -17.91 14.62 -9.63
C HIS A 151 -18.23 15.78 -10.58
N PHE A 152 -18.06 15.59 -11.89
CA PHE A 152 -18.38 16.61 -12.88
C PHE A 152 -19.89 16.89 -12.97
N GLU A 153 -20.73 15.86 -12.95
CA GLU A 153 -22.18 16.00 -12.94
C GLU A 153 -22.67 16.78 -11.71
N GLN A 154 -22.11 16.50 -10.52
CA GLN A 154 -22.40 17.24 -9.29
C GLN A 154 -22.03 18.72 -9.42
N LEU A 155 -20.81 19.02 -9.88
CA LEU A 155 -20.35 20.39 -10.12
C LEU A 155 -21.27 21.14 -11.10
N MET A 156 -21.68 20.48 -12.19
CA MET A 156 -22.52 21.10 -13.21
C MET A 156 -23.95 21.38 -12.72
N ALA A 157 -24.45 20.61 -11.75
CA ALA A 157 -25.74 20.87 -11.10
C ALA A 157 -25.70 22.16 -10.28
N GLU A 158 -24.60 22.40 -9.56
CA GLU A 158 -24.41 23.59 -8.71
C GLU A 158 -24.05 24.85 -9.50
N LYS A 159 -23.50 24.71 -10.71
CA LYS A 159 -23.10 25.83 -11.58
C LYS A 159 -24.23 26.79 -11.93
N LYS A 160 -25.49 26.36 -11.85
CA LYS A 160 -26.69 27.16 -12.14
C LYS A 160 -27.19 27.90 -10.89
N PHE A 161 -26.31 28.63 -10.21
CA PHE A 161 -26.66 29.46 -9.07
C PHE A 161 -27.01 30.90 -9.52
N ASP A 162 -27.79 31.59 -8.69
CA ASP A 162 -28.08 33.01 -8.85
C ASP A 162 -26.83 33.84 -8.48
N PRO A 163 -26.28 34.69 -9.39
CA PRO A 163 -25.12 35.53 -9.09
C PRO A 163 -25.30 36.47 -7.88
N ASP A 164 -26.54 36.84 -7.55
CA ASP A 164 -26.84 37.68 -6.39
C ASP A 164 -26.92 36.86 -5.07
N ASN A 165 -26.88 35.53 -5.16
CA ASN A 165 -26.86 34.62 -4.03
C ASN A 165 -25.43 34.09 -3.75
N VAL A 166 -24.73 34.80 -2.87
CA VAL A 166 -23.35 34.47 -2.49
C VAL A 166 -23.21 33.07 -1.87
N GLU A 167 -24.16 32.63 -1.05
CA GLU A 167 -24.16 31.29 -0.45
C GLU A 167 -24.23 30.18 -1.51
N ALA A 168 -25.10 30.33 -2.52
CA ALA A 168 -25.18 29.37 -3.61
C ALA A 168 -23.90 29.38 -4.47
N GLY A 169 -23.28 30.54 -4.67
CA GLY A 169 -21.97 30.65 -5.30
C GLY A 169 -20.85 29.97 -4.50
N ARG A 170 -20.91 30.01 -3.16
CA ARG A 170 -19.95 29.33 -2.28
C ARG A 170 -20.05 27.80 -2.37
N GLU A 171 -21.26 27.25 -2.46
CA GLU A 171 -21.44 25.81 -2.69
C GLU A 171 -20.82 25.39 -4.03
N PHE A 172 -21.10 26.12 -5.12
CA PHE A 172 -20.46 25.85 -6.42
C PHE A 172 -18.93 25.89 -6.35
N VAL A 173 -18.35 26.89 -5.69
CA VAL A 173 -16.88 27.00 -5.53
C VAL A 173 -16.33 25.80 -4.76
N LYS A 174 -17.03 25.33 -3.72
CA LYS A 174 -16.64 24.14 -2.97
C LYS A 174 -16.63 22.90 -3.87
N ALA A 175 -17.69 22.64 -4.63
CA ALA A 175 -17.74 21.52 -5.57
C ALA A 175 -16.66 21.63 -6.67
N TYR A 176 -16.37 22.86 -7.12
CA TYR A 176 -15.32 23.11 -8.11
C TYR A 176 -13.94 22.71 -7.57
N VAL A 177 -13.60 23.18 -6.36
CA VAL A 177 -12.33 22.87 -5.70
C VAL A 177 -12.21 21.36 -5.45
N GLU A 178 -13.26 20.72 -4.96
CA GLU A 178 -13.30 19.25 -4.75
C GLU A 178 -13.05 18.48 -6.06
N PHE A 179 -13.69 18.87 -7.16
CA PHE A 179 -13.50 18.25 -8.47
C PHE A 179 -12.08 18.44 -9.01
N VAL A 180 -11.52 19.66 -8.92
CA VAL A 180 -10.16 19.93 -9.41
C VAL A 180 -9.13 19.13 -8.62
N HIS A 181 -9.23 19.09 -7.28
CA HIS A 181 -8.34 18.27 -6.47
C HIS A 181 -8.51 16.77 -6.74
N TYR A 182 -9.73 16.30 -7.06
CA TYR A 182 -9.94 14.91 -7.45
C TYR A 182 -9.18 14.56 -8.74
N VAL A 183 -9.27 15.40 -9.77
CA VAL A 183 -8.55 15.22 -11.04
C VAL A 183 -7.04 15.32 -10.85
N GLU A 184 -6.56 16.28 -10.08
CA GLU A 184 -5.14 16.44 -9.76
C GLU A 184 -4.57 15.18 -9.10
N ARG A 185 -5.25 14.63 -8.08
CA ARG A 185 -4.80 13.38 -7.41
C ARG A 185 -4.75 12.19 -8.36
N LEU A 186 -5.72 12.06 -9.26
CA LEU A 186 -5.69 11.00 -10.27
C LEU A 186 -4.49 11.14 -11.21
N TYR A 187 -4.22 12.36 -11.67
CA TYR A 187 -3.06 12.63 -12.53
C TYR A 187 -1.75 12.36 -11.80
N GLU A 188 -1.60 12.85 -10.57
CA GLU A 188 -0.41 12.62 -9.75
C GLU A 188 -0.15 11.13 -9.54
N ALA A 189 -1.18 10.34 -9.20
CA ALA A 189 -1.06 8.90 -9.00
C ALA A 189 -0.69 8.13 -10.28
N ALA A 190 -1.03 8.67 -11.45
CA ALA A 190 -0.71 8.06 -12.74
C ALA A 190 0.66 8.51 -13.31
N ALA A 191 1.05 9.75 -13.03
CA ALA A 191 2.23 10.39 -13.63
C ALA A 191 3.50 10.24 -12.78
N LYS A 192 3.36 10.06 -11.46
CA LYS A 192 4.51 9.91 -10.55
C LYS A 192 4.79 8.44 -10.26
N PRO A 193 6.07 8.03 -10.16
CA PRO A 193 6.42 6.69 -9.70
C PRO A 193 5.86 6.44 -8.30
N ALA A 194 5.38 5.22 -8.06
CA ALA A 194 5.13 4.78 -6.70
C ALA A 194 6.46 4.72 -5.92
N PRO A 195 6.47 5.02 -4.61
CA PRO A 195 7.66 4.81 -3.78
C PRO A 195 8.12 3.35 -3.89
N GLY A 196 9.38 3.13 -4.28
CA GLY A 196 10.02 1.81 -4.25
C GLY A 196 10.38 1.42 -2.81
N HIS A 197 10.45 0.13 -2.53
CA HIS A 197 10.52 -0.39 -1.15
C HIS A 197 11.83 -1.09 -0.79
N LEU A 198 12.76 -1.31 -1.74
CA LEU A 198 14.09 -1.83 -1.45
C LEU A 198 15.13 -0.74 -1.71
N HIS A 199 15.74 -0.23 -0.64
CA HIS A 199 16.94 0.58 -0.72
C HIS A 199 18.14 -0.35 -0.65
N ASP A 200 18.70 -0.74 -1.80
CA ASP A 200 20.03 -1.33 -1.81
C ASP A 200 21.00 -0.29 -1.24
N SER A 201 21.68 -0.64 -0.15
CA SER A 201 22.65 0.18 0.56
C SER A 201 23.96 0.31 -0.24
N GLU A 202 23.91 0.75 -1.50
CA GLU A 202 25.12 1.03 -2.30
C GLU A 202 25.68 2.45 -2.11
N ASP A 203 25.12 3.28 -1.21
CA ASP A 203 25.52 4.69 -1.08
C ASP A 203 26.50 4.99 0.06
N THR A 204 27.31 4.02 0.49
CA THR A 204 28.34 4.23 1.55
C THR A 204 29.79 4.13 1.09
N ALA A 205 30.07 3.99 -0.21
CA ALA A 205 31.45 3.89 -0.72
C ALA A 205 32.02 5.15 -1.40
N ALA A 206 31.22 6.18 -1.70
CA ALA A 206 31.68 7.31 -2.52
C ALA A 206 32.23 8.54 -1.76
N HIS A 207 32.27 8.55 -0.42
CA HIS A 207 32.76 9.70 0.35
C HIS A 207 33.79 9.34 1.42
N LYS A 208 34.90 8.70 1.03
CA LYS A 208 36.13 8.65 1.83
C LYS A 208 37.41 8.63 0.99
N GLU A 209 37.55 9.50 -0.02
CA GLU A 209 38.87 9.94 -0.50
C GLU A 209 38.77 11.37 -1.06
N ALA A 210 38.85 12.37 -0.17
CA ALA A 210 39.34 13.71 -0.46
C ALA A 210 39.45 14.48 0.86
N HIS A 211 40.63 14.41 1.49
CA HIS A 211 41.38 15.50 2.13
C HIS A 211 42.48 14.95 3.04
#